data_AF-A0A9N9GZE9-F1
#
_entry.id   AF-A0A9N9GZE9-F1
#
_cell.length_a   1.000
_cell.length_b   1.000
_cell.length_c   1.000
_cell.angle_alpha   90.00
_cell.angle_beta   90.00
_cell.angle_gamma   90.00
#
_symmetry.space_group_name_H-M   'P 1'
#
loop_
_entity.id
_entity.type
_entity.pdbx_description
1 polymer ?
#
loop_
_entity_poly.entity_id
_entity_poly.type
_entity_poly.pdbx_seq_one_letter_code
_entity_poly.pdbx_strand_id
1 'polypeptide(L)'
;LYKTESFIKYKDKRTRIGRILVIVSTSGGIELKVQPLYYGSELPKIFANSTKLERAQNGELWLSEISCLIDLQNIIEPINIWLQDTSQPVNGYQFYVSEIIYNYEGRWKIRKVEFRHQHLSEYTSIAKASRLSFSFTFTEQTYKELEEALRIEHNLLLKGFQSFNTDPLLQPILSDWYMTQNIQKEDTIIISTNISSHDDKIINIKAQKRLFRDKIRKIALPVQLDRNLQFTHDTISAYDIYIYTLIDDDGKFNMNLDIHAGDIVQMQEENDISYAIIKALFTHKYNNGLVYAFIWVDWL
;
A
#
# COMPACT_ATOMS: atom_id res chain seq x y z
N LEU A 1 13.94 -10.34 20.28
CA LEU A 1 13.80 -9.51 19.07
C LEU A 1 12.31 -9.45 18.74
N TYR A 2 11.70 -8.26 18.73
CA TYR A 2 10.30 -8.10 18.34
C TYR A 2 10.20 -8.02 16.82
N LYS A 3 9.18 -8.67 16.25
CA LYS A 3 8.91 -8.64 14.82
C LYS A 3 7.52 -8.05 14.60
N THR A 4 7.31 -7.48 13.41
CA THR A 4 5.96 -7.24 12.90
C THR A 4 5.15 -8.52 13.05
N GLU A 5 3.85 -8.40 13.30
CA GLU A 5 2.90 -9.50 13.56
C GLU A 5 3.02 -10.18 14.91
N SER A 6 4.06 -9.90 15.69
CA SER A 6 4.17 -10.44 17.03
C SER A 6 3.17 -9.76 17.96
N PHE A 7 2.55 -10.56 18.84
CA PHE A 7 1.74 -10.04 19.92
C PHE A 7 2.60 -9.74 21.14
N ILE A 8 2.30 -8.62 21.77
CA ILE A 8 3.02 -8.12 22.93
C ILE A 8 2.05 -7.66 24.00
N LYS A 9 2.49 -7.78 25.24
CA LYS A 9 1.92 -7.10 26.37
C LYS A 9 2.72 -5.83 26.61
N TYR A 10 2.04 -4.71 26.78
CA TYR A 10 2.69 -3.41 26.94
C TYR A 10 1.99 -2.55 28.00
N LYS A 11 2.74 -1.60 28.52
CA LYS A 11 2.26 -0.60 29.48
C LYS A 11 1.74 0.62 28.72
N ASP A 12 0.47 0.94 28.96
CA ASP A 12 -0.15 2.22 28.65
C ASP A 12 -0.70 2.79 29.98
N LYS A 13 -1.81 3.53 29.98
CA LYS A 13 -2.60 3.86 31.20
C LYS A 13 -2.90 2.62 32.05
N ARG A 14 -3.04 1.47 31.39
CA ARG A 14 -3.14 0.13 32.00
C ARG A 14 -2.30 -0.86 31.20
N THR A 15 -2.14 -2.06 31.72
CA THR A 15 -1.52 -3.16 30.96
C THR A 15 -2.47 -3.57 29.84
N ARG A 16 -1.97 -3.60 28.60
CA ARG A 16 -2.73 -3.99 27.41
C ARG A 16 -2.00 -5.05 26.62
N ILE A 17 -2.73 -5.70 25.73
CA ILE A 17 -2.21 -6.64 24.75
C ILE A 17 -2.44 -6.04 23.37
N GLY A 18 -1.47 -6.21 22.47
CA GLY A 18 -1.56 -5.67 21.13
C GLY A 18 -0.70 -6.43 20.14
N ARG A 19 -1.06 -6.31 18.86
CA ARG A 19 -0.30 -6.83 17.72
C ARG A 19 0.59 -5.72 17.17
N ILE A 20 1.88 -5.98 16.99
CA ILE A 20 2.78 -5.03 16.32
C ILE A 20 2.45 -5.02 14.84
N LEU A 21 2.04 -3.87 14.31
CA LEU A 21 1.82 -3.67 12.88
C LEU A 21 3.08 -3.17 12.20
N VAL A 22 3.75 -2.18 12.80
CA VAL A 22 4.92 -1.52 12.21
C VAL A 22 5.91 -1.16 13.30
N ILE A 23 7.20 -1.29 12.98
CA ILE A 23 8.32 -0.81 13.80
C ILE A 23 8.94 0.36 13.05
N VAL A 24 8.98 1.54 13.66
CA VAL A 24 9.47 2.77 13.04
C VAL A 24 10.67 3.28 13.83
N SER A 25 11.76 3.59 13.12
CA SER A 25 12.90 4.29 13.70
C SER A 25 12.74 5.80 13.46
N THR A 26 12.75 6.58 14.53
CA THR A 26 12.68 8.05 14.49
C THR A 26 13.93 8.66 15.10
N SER A 27 14.10 9.98 14.96
CA SER A 27 15.18 10.70 15.63
C SER A 27 15.11 10.63 17.17
N GLY A 28 13.93 10.32 17.72
CA GLY A 28 13.69 10.15 19.16
C GLY A 28 13.82 8.72 19.67
N GLY A 29 14.03 7.73 18.78
CA GLY A 29 14.12 6.31 19.15
C GLY A 29 13.21 5.41 18.31
N ILE A 30 12.98 4.18 18.80
CA ILE A 30 12.13 3.20 18.12
C ILE A 30 10.71 3.28 18.69
N GLU A 31 9.76 3.57 17.81
CA GLU A 31 8.33 3.56 18.08
C GLU A 31 7.66 2.37 17.39
N LEU A 32 6.55 1.92 17.96
CA LEU A 32 5.79 0.78 17.48
C LEU A 32 4.36 1.21 17.22
N LYS A 33 3.88 0.97 16.00
CA LYS A 33 2.45 1.05 15.71
C LYS A 33 1.82 -0.29 16.09
N VAL A 34 0.94 -0.27 17.07
CA VAL A 34 0.34 -1.45 17.68
C VAL A 34 -1.18 -1.41 17.51
N GLN A 35 -1.75 -2.54 17.11
CA GLN A 35 -3.19 -2.77 17.08
C GLN A 35 -3.62 -3.37 18.43
N PRO A 36 -4.38 -2.64 19.26
CA PRO A 36 -4.78 -3.13 20.58
C PRO A 36 -5.78 -4.28 20.49
N LEU A 37 -5.76 -5.13 21.51
CA LEU A 37 -6.80 -6.12 21.79
C LEU A 37 -7.58 -5.69 23.03
N TYR A 38 -8.88 -5.95 23.01
CA TYR A 38 -9.77 -5.68 24.13
C TYR A 38 -10.04 -6.94 24.95
N TYR A 39 -10.03 -6.78 26.27
CA TYR A 39 -10.59 -7.75 27.19
C TYR A 39 -12.12 -7.71 27.15
N GLY A 40 -12.79 -8.81 27.49
CA GLY A 40 -14.26 -8.87 27.54
C GLY A 40 -14.89 -7.79 28.44
N SER A 41 -14.20 -7.42 29.53
CA SER A 41 -14.63 -6.35 30.45
C SER A 41 -14.54 -4.94 29.86
N GLU A 42 -13.81 -4.77 28.76
CA GLU A 42 -13.63 -3.49 28.06
C GLU A 42 -14.61 -3.32 26.89
N LEU A 43 -15.40 -4.36 26.58
CA LEU A 43 -16.35 -4.31 25.48
C LEU A 43 -17.52 -3.36 25.79
N PRO A 44 -18.06 -2.67 24.77
CA PRO A 44 -19.32 -1.96 24.87
C PRO A 44 -20.42 -2.84 25.47
N LYS A 45 -21.23 -2.27 26.39
CA LYS A 45 -22.32 -2.99 27.08
C LYS A 45 -23.31 -3.68 26.15
N ILE A 46 -23.46 -3.17 24.92
CA ILE A 46 -24.31 -3.80 23.89
C ILE A 46 -23.87 -5.22 23.51
N PHE A 47 -22.61 -5.59 23.82
CA PHE A 47 -22.05 -6.92 23.61
C PHE A 47 -21.91 -7.73 24.90
N ALA A 48 -22.41 -7.21 26.04
CA ALA A 48 -22.37 -7.89 27.33
C ALA A 48 -23.46 -8.98 27.41
N ASN A 49 -23.32 -10.02 26.59
CA ASN A 49 -24.14 -11.24 26.67
C ASN A 49 -23.37 -12.36 27.39
N SER A 50 -24.09 -13.35 27.91
CA SER A 50 -23.52 -14.47 28.68
C SER A 50 -22.48 -15.27 27.89
N THR A 51 -22.72 -15.48 26.59
CA THR A 51 -21.79 -16.20 25.70
C THR A 51 -20.44 -15.49 25.57
N LYS A 52 -20.41 -14.16 25.43
CA LYS A 52 -19.16 -13.39 25.35
C LYS A 52 -18.43 -13.32 26.67
N LEU A 53 -19.17 -13.30 27.77
CA LEU A 53 -18.58 -13.38 29.10
C LEU A 53 -17.86 -14.72 29.32
N GLU A 54 -18.50 -15.83 28.93
CA GLU A 54 -17.90 -17.16 28.98
C GLU A 54 -16.66 -17.26 28.07
N ARG A 55 -16.75 -16.76 26.83
CA ARG A 55 -15.61 -16.74 25.90
C ARG A 55 -14.43 -15.91 26.44
N ALA A 56 -14.70 -14.75 27.04
CA ALA A 56 -13.68 -13.93 27.70
C ALA A 56 -13.03 -14.66 28.89
N GLN A 57 -13.81 -15.37 29.70
CA GLN A 57 -13.29 -16.21 30.80
C GLN A 57 -12.40 -17.34 30.28
N ASN A 58 -12.71 -17.87 29.10
CA ASN A 58 -11.91 -18.89 28.42
C ASN A 58 -10.70 -18.32 27.66
N GLY A 59 -10.39 -17.03 27.81
CA GLY A 59 -9.19 -16.42 27.23
C GLY A 59 -9.38 -15.78 25.85
N GLU A 60 -10.62 -15.47 25.46
CA GLU A 60 -10.83 -14.68 24.25
C GLU A 60 -10.51 -13.18 24.45
N LEU A 61 -9.86 -12.62 23.43
CA LEU A 61 -9.67 -11.19 23.26
C LEU A 61 -10.27 -10.73 21.93
N TRP A 62 -10.64 -9.45 21.85
CA TRP A 62 -11.25 -8.85 20.65
C TRP A 62 -10.26 -7.92 19.94
N LEU A 63 -10.01 -8.15 18.66
CA LEU A 63 -9.06 -7.33 17.89
C LEU A 63 -9.67 -5.97 17.56
N SER A 64 -8.93 -4.88 17.76
CA SER A 64 -9.38 -3.54 17.38
C SER A 64 -9.05 -3.21 15.92
N GLU A 65 -9.87 -2.40 15.24
CA GLU A 65 -9.47 -1.80 13.96
C GLU A 65 -8.60 -0.55 14.08
N ILE A 66 -8.59 0.08 15.25
CA ILE A 66 -7.72 1.23 15.48
C ILE A 66 -6.33 0.76 15.91
N SER A 67 -5.35 1.61 15.66
CA SER A 67 -3.97 1.41 16.11
C SER A 67 -3.53 2.59 16.97
N CYS A 68 -2.52 2.36 17.81
CA CYS A 68 -1.87 3.39 18.60
C CYS A 68 -0.35 3.28 18.46
N LEU A 69 0.36 4.38 18.75
CA LEU A 69 1.80 4.39 18.84
C LEU A 69 2.23 4.13 20.29
N ILE A 70 3.25 3.29 20.47
CA ILE A 70 3.88 3.06 21.76
C ILE A 70 5.40 3.05 21.61
N ASP A 71 6.12 3.46 22.66
CA ASP A 71 7.56 3.30 22.71
C ASP A 71 7.99 1.85 22.95
N LEU A 72 9.12 1.45 22.38
CA LEU A 72 9.71 0.12 22.60
C LEU A 72 9.92 -0.20 24.09
N GLN A 73 10.25 0.81 24.90
CA GLN A 73 10.45 0.67 26.36
C GLN A 73 9.18 0.30 27.12
N ASN A 74 8.01 0.50 26.52
CA ASN A 74 6.73 0.18 27.14
C ASN A 74 6.35 -1.30 26.98
N ILE A 75 7.10 -2.09 26.21
CA ILE A 75 6.85 -3.53 26.11
C ILE A 75 7.22 -4.22 27.43
N ILE A 76 6.32 -5.06 27.91
CA ILE A 76 6.52 -5.91 29.10
C ILE A 76 7.06 -7.27 28.67
N GLU A 77 6.35 -7.98 27.78
CA GLU A 77 6.70 -9.34 27.35
C GLU A 77 6.01 -9.70 26.02
N PRO A 78 6.57 -10.63 25.22
CA PRO A 78 5.84 -11.25 24.10
C PRO A 78 4.71 -12.15 24.61
N ILE A 79 3.63 -12.26 23.84
CA ILE A 79 2.46 -13.10 24.17
C ILE A 79 2.11 -13.98 22.97
N ASN A 80 1.75 -15.24 23.23
CA ASN A 80 1.25 -16.14 22.19
C ASN A 80 -0.28 -16.05 22.09
N ILE A 81 -0.78 -15.58 20.94
CA ILE A 81 -2.20 -15.45 20.65
C ILE A 81 -2.55 -16.24 19.40
N TRP A 82 -3.60 -17.04 19.48
CA TRP A 82 -4.15 -17.75 18.32
C TRP A 82 -5.24 -16.92 17.63
N LEU A 83 -5.02 -16.57 16.37
CA LEU A 83 -6.06 -16.02 15.50
C LEU A 83 -6.83 -17.18 14.86
N GLN A 84 -8.14 -17.30 15.08
CA GLN A 84 -8.91 -18.47 14.66
C GLN A 84 -9.08 -18.62 13.13
N ASP A 85 -8.77 -17.59 12.35
CA ASP A 85 -8.64 -17.68 10.89
C ASP A 85 -7.33 -18.33 10.43
N THR A 86 -6.44 -18.66 11.36
CA THR A 86 -5.17 -19.36 11.12
C THR A 86 -5.15 -20.75 11.75
N SER A 87 -4.26 -21.61 11.26
CA SER A 87 -4.04 -22.93 11.86
C SER A 87 -3.66 -22.81 13.33
N GLN A 88 -4.22 -23.67 14.17
CA GLN A 88 -3.98 -23.66 15.61
C GLN A 88 -2.48 -23.87 15.91
N PRO A 89 -1.87 -23.04 16.76
CA PRO A 89 -0.43 -23.12 17.03
C PRO A 89 -0.08 -24.38 17.83
N VAL A 90 0.95 -25.09 17.37
CA VAL A 90 1.45 -26.34 17.99
C VAL A 90 2.05 -26.10 19.37
N ASN A 91 2.66 -24.93 19.59
CA ASN A 91 3.32 -24.56 20.85
C ASN A 91 2.35 -24.00 21.91
N GLY A 92 1.04 -24.15 21.70
CA GLY A 92 0.00 -23.59 22.56
C GLY A 92 -0.16 -22.08 22.42
N TYR A 93 -1.18 -21.54 23.08
CA TYR A 93 -1.51 -20.11 23.11
C TYR A 93 -2.05 -19.74 24.48
N GLN A 94 -1.87 -18.48 24.88
CA GLN A 94 -2.41 -17.95 26.15
C GLN A 94 -3.81 -17.36 25.96
N PHE A 95 -4.02 -16.76 24.78
CA PHE A 95 -5.29 -16.14 24.39
C PHE A 95 -5.63 -16.51 22.95
N TYR A 96 -6.88 -16.34 22.58
CA TYR A 96 -7.31 -16.47 21.19
C TYR A 96 -8.20 -15.30 20.77
N VAL A 97 -8.35 -15.12 19.46
CA VAL A 97 -9.18 -14.09 18.85
C VAL A 97 -10.02 -14.74 17.77
N SER A 98 -11.34 -14.60 17.87
CA SER A 98 -12.28 -15.00 16.80
C SER A 98 -13.03 -13.82 16.19
N GLU A 99 -12.97 -12.64 16.83
CA GLU A 99 -13.77 -11.47 16.49
C GLU A 99 -12.95 -10.18 16.47
N ILE A 100 -13.35 -9.27 15.60
CA ILE A 100 -12.87 -7.89 15.48
C ILE A 100 -13.96 -6.97 15.98
N ILE A 101 -13.58 -5.99 16.81
CA ILE A 101 -14.46 -4.92 17.27
C ILE A 101 -14.04 -3.59 16.66
N TYR A 102 -15.04 -2.86 16.15
CA TYR A 102 -14.84 -1.58 15.48
C TYR A 102 -16.01 -0.63 15.72
N ASN A 103 -15.77 0.65 15.49
CA ASN A 103 -16.80 1.68 15.54
C ASN A 103 -17.04 2.21 14.13
N TYR A 104 -18.28 2.13 13.67
CA TYR A 104 -18.70 2.62 12.37
C TYR A 104 -19.89 3.55 12.55
N GLU A 105 -19.74 4.80 12.11
CA GLU A 105 -20.77 5.85 12.24
C GLU A 105 -21.28 6.01 13.68
N GLY A 106 -20.36 5.97 14.66
CA GLY A 106 -20.69 6.11 16.08
C GLY A 106 -21.27 4.85 16.72
N ARG A 107 -21.47 3.78 15.95
CA ARG A 107 -22.03 2.50 16.44
C ARG A 107 -20.95 1.44 16.52
N TRP A 108 -20.86 0.80 17.67
CA TRP A 108 -19.98 -0.35 17.86
C TRP A 108 -20.54 -1.56 17.12
N LYS A 109 -19.68 -2.22 16.36
CA LYS A 109 -19.97 -3.39 15.54
C LYS A 109 -18.89 -4.44 15.74
N ILE A 110 -19.23 -5.68 15.40
CA ILE A 110 -18.33 -6.83 15.48
C ILE A 110 -18.42 -7.65 14.19
N ARG A 111 -17.28 -8.15 13.74
CA ARG A 111 -17.17 -9.08 12.61
C ARG A 111 -16.19 -10.20 12.93
N LYS A 112 -16.25 -11.29 12.15
CA LYS A 112 -15.33 -12.43 12.32
C LYS A 112 -13.89 -12.03 12.00
N VAL A 113 -12.94 -12.67 12.67
CA VAL A 113 -11.49 -12.43 12.51
C VAL A 113 -10.98 -12.74 11.11
N GLU A 114 -11.67 -13.58 10.33
CA GLU A 114 -11.37 -13.85 8.92
C GLU A 114 -11.41 -12.61 8.01
N PHE A 115 -12.09 -11.54 8.45
CA PHE A 115 -12.15 -10.26 7.75
C PHE A 115 -11.10 -9.25 8.22
N ARG A 116 -10.12 -9.67 9.03
CA ARG A 116 -9.04 -8.78 9.47
C ARG A 116 -8.14 -8.43 8.30
N HIS A 117 -7.48 -7.29 8.42
CA HIS A 117 -6.35 -7.00 7.57
C HIS A 117 -5.25 -8.05 7.84
N GLN A 118 -4.81 -8.70 6.76
CA GLN A 118 -3.61 -9.53 6.77
C GLN A 118 -2.41 -8.61 6.52
N HIS A 119 -1.33 -8.82 7.27
CA HIS A 119 -0.11 -8.07 7.07
C HIS A 119 0.66 -8.60 5.85
N LEU A 120 1.47 -7.76 5.21
CA LEU A 120 2.24 -8.11 4.01
C LEU A 120 3.10 -9.37 4.20
N SER A 121 3.65 -9.58 5.40
CA SER A 121 4.41 -10.78 5.75
C SER A 121 3.57 -12.06 5.86
N GLU A 122 2.26 -11.95 6.08
CA GLU A 122 1.32 -13.08 6.06
C GLU A 122 0.94 -13.48 4.63
N TYR A 123 1.15 -12.60 3.67
CA TYR A 123 1.17 -12.92 2.24
C TYR A 123 2.54 -13.52 1.82
N THR A 124 3.21 -14.27 2.72
CA THR A 124 4.62 -14.70 2.61
C THR A 124 4.98 -15.44 1.33
N SER A 125 3.99 -15.91 0.59
CA SER A 125 4.09 -16.34 -0.81
C SER A 125 4.84 -15.29 -1.63
N ILE A 126 4.43 -14.01 -1.58
CA ILE A 126 4.96 -12.84 -2.34
C ILE A 126 6.47 -12.65 -2.17
N ALA A 127 6.97 -12.89 -0.95
CA ALA A 127 8.39 -12.82 -0.65
C ALA A 127 9.15 -14.04 -1.18
N LYS A 128 8.50 -15.19 -1.35
CA LYS A 128 9.10 -16.42 -1.85
C LYS A 128 9.31 -16.39 -3.36
N ALA A 129 8.35 -15.95 -4.19
CA ALA A 129 8.62 -15.80 -5.62
C ALA A 129 9.64 -14.69 -5.88
N SER A 130 9.56 -13.57 -5.14
CA SER A 130 10.60 -12.52 -5.20
C SER A 130 11.98 -13.09 -4.87
N ARG A 131 12.14 -13.86 -3.77
CA ARG A 131 13.43 -14.47 -3.42
C ARG A 131 13.92 -15.51 -4.44
N LEU A 132 13.01 -16.27 -5.03
CA LEU A 132 13.34 -17.32 -6.02
C LEU A 132 13.68 -16.72 -7.40
N SER A 133 13.04 -15.62 -7.80
CA SER A 133 13.30 -14.90 -9.05
C SER A 133 14.68 -14.23 -9.09
N PHE A 134 15.24 -13.89 -7.92
CA PHE A 134 16.61 -13.35 -7.78
C PHE A 134 17.63 -14.38 -7.26
N SER A 135 17.33 -15.68 -7.36
CA SER A 135 18.29 -16.73 -6.97
C SER A 135 19.51 -16.75 -7.92
N PHE A 136 20.73 -16.73 -7.36
CA PHE A 136 21.97 -16.83 -8.14
C PHE A 136 22.16 -18.18 -8.84
N THR A 137 21.42 -19.21 -8.43
CA THR A 137 21.41 -20.53 -9.06
C THR A 137 19.99 -20.90 -9.46
N PHE A 138 19.73 -20.93 -10.76
CA PHE A 138 18.46 -21.34 -11.35
C PHE A 138 18.57 -22.78 -11.83
N THR A 139 18.07 -23.72 -11.03
CA THR A 139 17.93 -25.12 -11.42
C THR A 139 16.50 -25.41 -11.87
N GLU A 140 16.27 -26.52 -12.57
CA GLU A 140 14.91 -26.96 -12.95
C GLU A 140 14.00 -27.12 -11.72
N GLN A 141 14.56 -27.53 -10.59
CA GLN A 141 13.85 -27.61 -9.31
C GLN A 141 13.48 -26.21 -8.78
N THR A 142 14.39 -25.24 -8.89
CA THR A 142 14.14 -23.84 -8.53
C THR A 142 13.03 -23.23 -9.38
N TYR A 143 12.95 -23.60 -10.66
CA TYR A 143 11.89 -23.14 -11.56
C TYR A 143 10.52 -23.68 -11.16
N LYS A 144 10.40 -24.99 -10.88
CA LYS A 144 9.16 -25.61 -10.39
C LYS A 144 8.69 -25.00 -9.07
N GLU A 145 9.62 -24.68 -8.18
CA GLU A 145 9.33 -24.01 -6.91
C GLU A 145 8.88 -22.56 -7.09
N LEU A 146 9.44 -21.84 -8.07
CA LEU A 146 9.06 -20.48 -8.41
C LEU A 146 7.66 -20.44 -9.04
N GLU A 147 7.38 -21.33 -10.00
CA GLU A 147 6.08 -21.44 -10.66
C GLU A 147 4.96 -21.71 -9.65
N GLU A 148 5.18 -22.64 -8.72
CA GLU A 148 4.22 -22.94 -7.65
C GLU A 148 4.05 -21.76 -6.68
N ALA A 149 5.12 -21.04 -6.35
CA ALA A 149 5.05 -19.85 -5.51
C ALA A 149 4.23 -18.73 -6.19
N LEU A 150 4.49 -18.44 -7.47
CA LEU A 150 3.74 -17.47 -8.27
C LEU A 150 2.26 -17.86 -8.40
N ARG A 151 1.95 -19.15 -8.57
CA ARG A 151 0.58 -19.66 -8.61
C ARG A 151 -0.15 -19.44 -7.29
N ILE A 152 0.52 -19.69 -6.16
CA ILE A 152 -0.04 -19.44 -4.82
C ILE A 152 -0.25 -17.95 -4.59
N GLU A 153 0.71 -17.10 -4.97
CA GLU A 153 0.60 -15.64 -4.91
C GLU A 153 -0.59 -15.12 -5.70
N HIS A 154 -0.72 -15.53 -6.97
CA HIS A 154 -1.84 -15.14 -7.82
C HIS A 154 -3.19 -15.49 -7.17
N ASN A 155 -3.31 -16.67 -6.58
CA ASN A 155 -4.53 -17.10 -5.90
C ASN A 155 -4.80 -16.33 -4.58
N LEU A 156 -3.77 -15.96 -3.83
CA LEU A 156 -3.91 -15.15 -2.62
C LEU A 156 -4.28 -13.70 -2.95
N LEU A 157 -3.66 -13.12 -3.98
CA LEU A 157 -4.02 -11.82 -4.52
C LEU A 157 -5.49 -11.83 -4.93
N LEU A 158 -5.93 -12.82 -5.72
CA LEU A 158 -7.35 -12.94 -6.11
C LEU A 158 -8.30 -13.04 -4.91
N LYS A 159 -7.95 -13.80 -3.87
CA LYS A 159 -8.77 -13.92 -2.64
C LYS A 159 -8.81 -12.62 -1.83
N GLY A 160 -7.67 -11.95 -1.67
CA GLY A 160 -7.61 -10.64 -1.03
C GLY A 160 -8.43 -9.61 -1.82
N PHE A 161 -8.22 -9.52 -3.13
CA PHE A 161 -8.91 -8.55 -4.01
C PHE A 161 -10.42 -8.73 -4.09
N GLN A 162 -10.94 -9.95 -3.91
CA GLN A 162 -12.39 -10.18 -3.81
C GLN A 162 -13.00 -9.58 -2.52
N SER A 163 -12.30 -9.64 -1.37
CA SER A 163 -12.72 -8.96 -0.15
C SER A 163 -12.39 -7.45 -0.15
N PHE A 164 -11.44 -6.99 -0.97
CA PHE A 164 -11.09 -5.56 -1.10
C PHE A 164 -12.10 -4.75 -1.92
N ASN A 165 -12.72 -5.33 -2.96
CA ASN A 165 -13.71 -4.62 -3.79
C ASN A 165 -15.08 -4.44 -3.13
N THR A 166 -15.30 -5.06 -1.97
CA THR A 166 -16.60 -5.04 -1.26
C THR A 166 -16.58 -4.22 0.03
N ASP A 167 -15.40 -3.82 0.54
CA ASP A 167 -15.27 -3.01 1.77
C ASP A 167 -14.95 -1.54 1.41
N PRO A 168 -15.91 -0.60 1.55
CA PRO A 168 -15.73 0.80 1.19
C PRO A 168 -14.71 1.56 2.05
N LEU A 169 -14.27 1.00 3.18
CA LEU A 169 -13.22 1.59 4.02
C LEU A 169 -11.80 1.23 3.56
N LEU A 170 -11.65 0.22 2.69
CA LEU A 170 -10.36 -0.24 2.17
C LEU A 170 -9.97 0.39 0.82
N GLN A 171 -10.96 0.85 0.05
CA GLN A 171 -10.76 1.59 -1.20
C GLN A 171 -9.78 2.78 -1.08
N PRO A 172 -9.86 3.66 -0.06
CA PRO A 172 -8.98 4.82 0.05
C PRO A 172 -7.58 4.50 0.59
N ILE A 173 -7.37 3.32 1.19
CA ILE A 173 -6.10 2.95 1.83
C ILE A 173 -5.14 2.31 0.82
N LEU A 174 -5.69 1.71 -0.25
CA LEU A 174 -4.93 0.98 -1.26
C LEU A 174 -4.73 1.75 -2.58
N SER A 175 -5.38 2.91 -2.76
CA SER A 175 -5.17 3.79 -3.91
C SER A 175 -3.73 4.28 -4.07
N ASP A 176 -2.91 4.13 -3.03
CA ASP A 176 -1.55 4.66 -2.98
C ASP A 176 -0.47 3.54 -3.02
N TRP A 177 -0.84 2.25 -3.02
CA TRP A 177 0.13 1.14 -2.83
C TRP A 177 0.34 0.23 -4.05
N TYR A 178 -0.53 0.25 -5.06
CA TYR A 178 -0.33 -0.47 -6.32
C TYR A 178 -0.89 0.33 -7.50
N MET A 179 -0.13 0.40 -8.61
CA MET A 179 -0.58 0.89 -9.92
C MET A 179 -1.67 -0.02 -10.50
N THR A 180 -2.87 -0.02 -9.91
CA THR A 180 -4.02 -0.78 -10.42
C THR A 180 -5.21 0.13 -10.67
N GLN A 181 -5.71 0.03 -11.90
CA GLN A 181 -6.95 0.56 -12.45
C GLN A 181 -7.90 1.21 -11.44
N ASN A 182 -7.92 2.53 -11.48
CA ASN A 182 -8.96 3.32 -10.83
C ASN A 182 -10.31 3.07 -11.52
N ILE A 183 -11.10 2.13 -10.99
CA ILE A 183 -12.52 1.94 -11.33
C ILE A 183 -13.37 2.72 -10.31
N GLN A 184 -13.15 4.02 -10.15
CA GLN A 184 -14.21 4.96 -9.76
C GLN A 184 -13.98 6.31 -10.46
N LYS A 185 -15.04 6.78 -11.13
CA LYS A 185 -15.13 8.15 -11.65
C LYS A 185 -15.18 9.09 -10.45
N GLU A 186 -14.04 9.62 -10.04
CA GLU A 186 -14.04 10.88 -9.31
C GLU A 186 -14.29 12.00 -10.31
N ASP A 187 -15.15 12.95 -9.93
CA ASP A 187 -15.36 14.24 -10.59
C ASP A 187 -14.11 15.14 -10.45
N THR A 188 -12.95 14.60 -10.81
CA THR A 188 -11.72 15.35 -10.99
C THR A 188 -11.90 16.14 -12.27
N ILE A 189 -11.62 17.43 -12.25
CA ILE A 189 -11.57 18.25 -13.46
C ILE A 189 -10.47 17.68 -14.37
N ILE A 190 -10.85 16.77 -15.25
CA ILE A 190 -10.00 16.25 -16.32
C ILE A 190 -9.84 17.43 -17.27
N ILE A 191 -8.68 18.08 -17.22
CA ILE A 191 -8.33 19.04 -18.25
C ILE A 191 -8.01 18.19 -19.48
N SER A 192 -8.98 18.05 -20.39
CA SER A 192 -8.80 17.37 -21.68
C SER A 192 -7.95 18.25 -22.60
N THR A 193 -6.72 18.53 -22.21
CA THR A 193 -5.68 18.90 -23.17
C THR A 193 -5.28 17.63 -23.91
N ASN A 194 -5.28 17.65 -25.24
CA ASN A 194 -4.73 16.56 -26.05
C ASN A 194 -3.22 16.52 -25.79
N ILE A 195 -2.81 15.66 -24.86
CA ILE A 195 -1.40 15.44 -24.53
C ILE A 195 -0.88 14.33 -25.45
N SER A 196 0.22 14.63 -26.13
CA SER A 196 0.87 13.74 -27.09
C SER A 196 2.12 13.10 -26.47
N SER A 197 2.42 11.88 -26.91
CA SER A 197 3.70 11.21 -26.70
C SER A 197 4.55 11.27 -27.96
N HIS A 198 5.87 11.15 -27.82
CA HIS A 198 6.76 10.90 -28.96
C HIS A 198 6.84 9.40 -29.31
N ASP A 199 6.55 8.55 -28.33
CA ASP A 199 6.40 7.11 -28.50
C ASP A 199 4.95 6.80 -28.88
N ASP A 200 4.75 6.18 -30.04
CA ASP A 200 3.43 5.83 -30.59
C ASP A 200 2.74 4.69 -29.82
N LYS A 201 3.48 3.95 -28.99
CA LYS A 201 2.92 2.96 -28.06
C LYS A 201 2.26 3.60 -26.84
N ILE A 202 2.52 4.87 -26.56
CA ILE A 202 1.92 5.60 -25.43
C ILE A 202 0.80 6.51 -25.96
N ILE A 203 -0.45 6.14 -25.68
CA ILE A 203 -1.63 6.90 -26.12
C ILE A 203 -2.53 7.29 -24.94
N ASN A 204 -3.57 8.08 -25.23
CA ASN A 204 -4.61 8.46 -24.26
C ASN A 204 -4.09 9.12 -22.97
N ILE A 205 -3.00 9.89 -23.06
CA ILE A 205 -2.44 10.57 -21.90
C ILE A 205 -3.43 11.60 -21.35
N LYS A 206 -3.76 11.46 -20.06
CA LYS A 206 -4.61 12.38 -19.30
C LYS A 206 -3.84 12.86 -18.08
N ALA A 207 -3.85 14.16 -17.87
CA ALA A 207 -3.27 14.77 -16.68
C ALA A 207 -4.36 15.14 -15.67
N GLN A 208 -4.12 14.84 -14.40
CA GLN A 208 -5.04 15.13 -13.31
C GLN A 208 -4.37 15.96 -12.22
N LYS A 209 -5.21 16.59 -11.37
CA LYS A 209 -4.74 17.36 -10.19
C LYS A 209 -3.66 18.40 -10.56
N ARG A 210 -4.04 19.38 -11.39
CA ARG A 210 -3.13 20.47 -11.81
C ARG A 210 -2.65 21.25 -10.58
N LEU A 211 -1.34 21.46 -10.51
CA LEU A 211 -0.71 22.16 -9.39
C LEU A 211 -0.90 23.68 -9.48
N PHE A 212 -1.09 24.30 -8.32
CA PHE A 212 -1.05 25.76 -8.17
C PHE A 212 0.39 26.28 -8.29
N ARG A 213 0.53 27.53 -8.77
CA ARG A 213 1.84 28.18 -9.02
C ARG A 213 2.78 28.13 -7.82
N ASP A 214 2.26 28.24 -6.60
CA ASP A 214 3.08 28.22 -5.38
C ASP A 214 3.68 26.83 -5.10
N LYS A 215 2.95 25.76 -5.42
CA LYS A 215 3.46 24.38 -5.32
C LYS A 215 4.48 24.12 -6.42
N ILE A 216 4.26 24.63 -7.64
CA ILE A 216 5.22 24.55 -8.76
C ILE A 216 6.56 25.21 -8.42
N ARG A 217 6.52 26.41 -7.81
CA ARG A 217 7.74 27.12 -7.39
C ARG A 217 8.59 26.33 -6.39
N LYS A 218 7.97 25.51 -5.54
CA LYS A 218 8.66 24.68 -4.54
C LYS A 218 9.36 23.46 -5.15
N ILE A 219 8.89 22.96 -6.30
CA ILE A 219 9.49 21.83 -7.01
C ILE A 219 10.88 22.21 -7.58
N ALA A 220 11.18 23.50 -7.67
CA ALA A 220 12.44 24.04 -8.20
C ALA A 220 12.77 23.50 -9.59
N LEU A 221 11.73 23.36 -10.44
CA LEU A 221 11.92 23.05 -11.86
C LEU A 221 12.85 24.09 -12.49
N PRO A 222 13.74 23.68 -13.40
CA PRO A 222 14.58 24.64 -14.11
C PRO A 222 13.71 25.66 -14.83
N VAL A 223 14.04 26.94 -14.66
CA VAL A 223 13.33 28.07 -15.29
C VAL A 223 13.36 27.97 -16.82
N GLN A 224 14.34 27.23 -17.36
CA GLN A 224 14.51 26.99 -18.77
C GLN A 224 14.88 25.51 -18.99
N LEU A 225 14.03 24.78 -19.72
CA LEU A 225 14.24 23.35 -20.03
C LEU A 225 15.31 23.13 -21.10
N ASP A 226 15.52 24.10 -21.99
CA ASP A 226 16.53 24.05 -23.05
C ASP A 226 17.03 25.45 -23.44
N ARG A 227 18.33 25.54 -23.74
CA ARG A 227 18.98 26.76 -24.25
C ARG A 227 18.71 26.99 -25.75
N ASN A 228 18.24 25.98 -26.49
CA ASN A 228 18.07 26.04 -27.95
C ASN A 228 16.73 26.60 -28.44
N LEU A 229 15.99 27.33 -27.59
CA LEU A 229 14.71 27.97 -27.95
C LEU A 229 13.62 26.99 -28.46
N GLN A 230 13.72 25.67 -28.19
CA GLN A 230 12.66 24.71 -28.56
C GLN A 230 11.41 24.83 -27.67
N PHE A 231 11.54 25.49 -26.52
CA PHE A 231 10.52 25.63 -25.49
C PHE A 231 10.12 27.10 -25.32
N THR A 232 9.77 27.80 -26.41
CA THR A 232 9.61 29.28 -26.42
C THR A 232 8.45 29.82 -25.57
N HIS A 233 7.59 28.97 -25.03
CA HIS A 233 6.41 29.38 -24.26
C HIS A 233 6.44 28.74 -22.86
N ASP A 234 6.99 29.45 -21.88
CA ASP A 234 7.24 29.02 -20.48
C ASP A 234 5.99 28.70 -19.64
N THR A 235 4.83 28.46 -20.25
CA THR A 235 3.67 27.94 -19.54
C THR A 235 3.82 26.44 -19.27
N ILE A 236 4.67 26.14 -18.29
CA ILE A 236 4.77 24.82 -17.67
C ILE A 236 3.53 24.64 -16.78
N SER A 237 2.73 23.63 -17.09
CA SER A 237 1.66 23.18 -16.20
C SER A 237 2.12 21.89 -15.54
N ALA A 238 2.16 21.85 -14.22
CA ALA A 238 2.52 20.65 -13.47
C ALA A 238 1.27 19.98 -12.90
N TYR A 239 1.38 18.67 -12.66
CA TYR A 239 0.28 17.79 -12.28
C TYR A 239 0.77 16.79 -11.22
N ASP A 240 -0.13 16.30 -10.38
CA ASP A 240 0.21 15.22 -9.44
C ASP A 240 0.17 13.84 -10.11
N ILE A 241 -0.63 13.66 -11.19
CA ILE A 241 -0.89 12.34 -11.79
C ILE A 241 -0.94 12.42 -13.33
N TYR A 242 -0.30 11.47 -13.99
CA TYR A 242 -0.56 11.12 -15.39
C TYR A 242 -1.19 9.74 -15.49
N ILE A 243 -2.18 9.62 -16.37
CA ILE A 243 -2.82 8.35 -16.73
C ILE A 243 -2.62 8.16 -18.23
N TYR A 244 -2.14 7.00 -18.67
CA TYR A 244 -1.91 6.71 -20.09
C TYR A 244 -2.17 5.25 -20.41
N THR A 245 -2.28 4.94 -21.70
CA THR A 245 -2.42 3.59 -22.20
C THR A 245 -1.16 3.19 -22.95
N LEU A 246 -0.55 2.07 -22.57
CA LEU A 246 0.49 1.40 -23.35
C LEU A 246 -0.13 0.39 -24.29
N ILE A 247 0.33 0.42 -25.54
CA ILE A 247 -0.01 -0.54 -26.56
C ILE A 247 1.17 -1.52 -26.72
N ASP A 248 0.89 -2.81 -26.68
CA ASP A 248 1.85 -3.86 -26.98
C ASP A 248 2.26 -3.86 -28.49
N ASP A 249 3.36 -4.51 -28.84
CA ASP A 249 3.94 -4.53 -30.19
C ASP A 249 2.93 -4.99 -31.27
N ASP A 250 1.96 -5.83 -30.89
CA ASP A 250 0.92 -6.35 -31.78
C ASP A 250 -0.37 -5.49 -31.81
N GLY A 251 -0.43 -4.37 -31.09
CA GLY A 251 -1.62 -3.50 -31.04
C GLY A 251 -2.82 -4.07 -30.29
N LYS A 252 -2.67 -5.27 -29.71
CA LYS A 252 -3.77 -6.12 -29.26
C LYS A 252 -4.05 -6.01 -27.76
N PHE A 253 -3.05 -5.62 -26.99
CA PHE A 253 -3.14 -5.48 -25.54
C PHE A 253 -2.90 -4.02 -25.15
N ASN A 254 -3.86 -3.47 -24.40
CA ASN A 254 -3.83 -2.10 -23.90
C ASN A 254 -3.71 -2.14 -22.38
N MET A 255 -2.59 -1.67 -21.86
CA MET A 255 -2.37 -1.55 -20.42
C MET A 255 -2.60 -0.10 -20.00
N ASN A 256 -3.59 0.14 -19.15
CA ASN A 256 -3.82 1.46 -18.56
C ASN A 256 -2.95 1.61 -17.32
N LEU A 257 -2.10 2.63 -17.32
CA LEU A 257 -1.16 2.94 -16.25
C LEU A 257 -1.39 4.34 -15.71
N ASP A 258 -1.08 4.51 -14.44
CA ASP A 258 -1.03 5.76 -13.72
C ASP A 258 0.34 5.96 -13.07
N ILE A 259 0.90 7.16 -13.21
CA ILE A 259 2.16 7.54 -12.56
C ILE A 259 1.96 8.82 -11.76
N HIS A 260 2.54 8.85 -10.57
CA HIS A 260 2.38 9.90 -9.58
C HIS A 260 3.73 10.56 -9.30
N ALA A 261 3.69 11.85 -8.97
CA ALA A 261 4.86 12.50 -8.38
C ALA A 261 5.14 11.88 -7.00
N GLY A 262 6.36 11.37 -6.82
CA GLY A 262 6.83 10.64 -5.63
C GLY A 262 7.08 9.16 -5.89
N ASP A 263 6.60 8.60 -7.01
CA ASP A 263 6.79 7.18 -7.33
C ASP A 263 8.25 6.86 -7.61
N ILE A 264 8.70 5.67 -7.19
CA ILE A 264 9.99 5.11 -7.58
C ILE A 264 9.77 4.31 -8.86
N VAL A 265 10.46 4.70 -9.93
CA VAL A 265 10.43 4.02 -11.22
C VAL A 265 11.76 3.33 -11.50
N GLN A 266 11.65 2.19 -12.16
CA GLN A 266 12.79 1.47 -12.72
C GLN A 266 13.02 1.98 -14.15
N MET A 267 14.25 2.38 -14.47
CA MET A 267 14.63 2.87 -15.80
C MET A 267 15.84 2.09 -16.30
N GLN A 268 15.80 1.71 -17.57
CA GLN A 268 16.91 1.02 -18.20
C GLN A 268 17.94 2.05 -18.70
N GLU A 269 19.19 1.89 -18.29
CA GLU A 269 20.29 2.78 -18.62
C GLU A 269 21.39 1.97 -19.30
N GLU A 270 21.56 2.15 -20.62
CA GLU A 270 22.48 1.42 -21.52
C GLU A 270 22.51 -0.12 -21.34
N ASN A 271 23.16 -0.61 -20.27
CA ASN A 271 23.30 -2.05 -19.95
C ASN A 271 22.81 -2.43 -18.54
N ASP A 272 22.43 -1.47 -17.71
CA ASP A 272 22.03 -1.67 -16.31
C ASP A 272 20.62 -1.16 -16.04
N ILE A 273 20.08 -1.58 -14.89
CA ILE A 273 18.79 -1.16 -14.39
C ILE A 273 19.04 -0.18 -13.23
N SER A 274 18.60 1.05 -13.42
CA SER A 274 18.71 2.14 -12.43
C SER A 274 17.32 2.47 -11.86
N TYR A 275 17.29 3.08 -10.69
CA TYR A 275 16.06 3.53 -10.04
C TYR A 275 16.04 5.05 -9.93
N ALA A 276 14.87 5.65 -10.08
CA ALA A 276 14.70 7.09 -9.93
C ALA A 276 13.36 7.41 -9.25
N ILE A 277 13.30 8.52 -8.54
CA ILE A 277 12.05 9.05 -7.98
C ILE A 277 11.48 10.07 -8.97
N ILE A 278 10.20 9.94 -9.32
CA ILE A 278 9.47 10.96 -10.07
C ILE A 278 9.31 12.19 -9.20
N LYS A 279 10.05 13.25 -9.50
CA LYS A 279 9.96 14.52 -8.78
C LYS A 279 8.77 15.36 -9.24
N ALA A 280 8.48 15.33 -10.54
CA ALA A 280 7.46 16.17 -11.13
C ALA A 280 6.92 15.62 -12.45
N LEU A 281 5.63 15.85 -12.67
CA LEU A 281 4.94 15.61 -13.94
C LEU A 281 4.49 16.95 -14.49
N PHE A 282 4.89 17.28 -15.72
CA PHE A 282 4.51 18.56 -16.30
C PHE A 282 4.33 18.49 -17.81
N THR A 283 3.45 19.35 -18.33
CA THR A 283 3.21 19.48 -19.77
C THR A 283 3.82 20.76 -20.30
N HIS A 284 4.24 20.69 -21.56
CA HIS A 284 4.73 21.85 -22.29
C HIS A 284 4.20 21.84 -23.72
N LYS A 285 3.86 23.03 -24.22
CA LYS A 285 3.42 23.22 -25.61
C LYS A 285 4.63 23.47 -26.50
N TYR A 286 4.94 22.50 -27.35
CA TYR A 286 6.07 22.58 -28.27
C TYR A 286 5.77 23.50 -29.47
N ASN A 287 6.82 23.85 -30.23
CA ASN A 287 6.72 24.77 -31.36
C ASN A 287 5.81 24.26 -32.51
N ASN A 288 5.55 22.95 -32.57
CA ASN A 288 4.60 22.35 -33.51
C ASN A 288 3.12 22.54 -33.09
N GLY A 289 2.87 23.22 -31.97
CA GLY A 289 1.53 23.47 -31.46
C GLY A 289 0.94 22.35 -30.59
N LEU A 290 1.60 21.20 -30.51
CA LEU A 290 1.19 20.06 -29.68
C LEU A 290 1.67 20.21 -28.24
N VAL A 291 0.95 19.60 -27.30
CA VAL A 291 1.28 19.59 -25.87
C VAL A 291 1.86 18.22 -25.54
N TYR A 292 3.07 18.18 -24.99
CA TYR A 292 3.75 16.94 -24.63
C TYR A 292 3.83 16.77 -23.11
N ALA A 293 3.81 15.51 -22.67
CA ALA A 293 4.07 15.13 -21.30
C ALA A 293 5.57 14.98 -21.05
N PHE A 294 6.03 15.46 -19.90
CA PHE A 294 7.39 15.32 -19.41
C PHE A 294 7.38 14.81 -17.98
N ILE A 295 8.39 14.02 -17.65
CA ILE A 295 8.65 13.47 -16.32
C ILE A 295 10.02 13.99 -15.89
N TRP A 296 10.07 14.63 -14.73
CA TRP A 296 11.32 14.96 -14.06
C TRP A 296 11.63 13.91 -13.01
N VAL A 297 12.83 13.37 -13.02
CA VAL A 297 13.27 12.35 -12.06
C VAL A 297 14.51 12.80 -11.30
N ASP A 298 14.64 12.33 -10.05
CA ASP A 298 15.88 12.36 -9.29
C ASP A 298 16.40 10.92 -9.19
N TRP A 299 17.60 10.66 -9.72
CA TRP A 299 18.24 9.33 -9.70
C TRP A 299 18.64 8.91 -8.28
N LEU A 300 18.53 7.61 -7.99
CA LEU A 300 18.87 7.00 -6.69
C LEU A 300 20.25 6.34 -6.69
#